data_AF-A0AAU9Z940-F1
#
_entry.id   AF-A0AAU9Z940-F1
#
_cell.length_a   1.000
_cell.length_b   1.000
_cell.length_c   1.000
_cell.angle_alpha   90.00
_cell.angle_beta   90.00
_cell.angle_gamma   90.00
#
_symmetry.space_group_name_H-M   'P 1'
#
loop_
_entity.id
_entity.type
_entity.pdbx_description
1 polymer ?
#
loop_
_entity_poly.entity_id
_entity_poly.type
_entity_poly.pdbx_seq_one_letter_code
_entity_poly.pdbx_strand_id
1 'polypeptide(L)'
;MRQNLQLDQEIKKLEAELHLDAREFQIKENIPERDLKFTSVESSEDGDLFSNSSCSFQVSSQIAYELQKGQALITFEKEEVAQNVITMGKHVVQLEKAPVKVTAHPVPLSIGVRFQVHVNISKMKINVTGIPDELPEEQMRDKLELSFCKSKNGGGEVESVEYDKKSGSAVITFVEAGVADKILKKKDYPLNVNPKCYRVTVTPFIERRLEKYQVVHLSSFRLIALCSTIPDKDNRT
;
A
#
# COMPACT_ATOMS: atom_id res chain seq x y z
N MET A 1 21.45 -17.32 -41.43
CA MET A 1 22.22 -17.44 -40.16
C MET A 1 22.64 -16.09 -39.57
N ARG A 2 23.10 -15.09 -40.34
CA ARG A 2 23.52 -13.76 -39.81
C ARG A 2 22.39 -12.94 -39.16
N GLN A 3 21.18 -12.99 -39.73
CA GLN A 3 20.02 -12.24 -39.21
C GLN A 3 19.54 -12.75 -37.86
N ASN A 4 19.54 -14.07 -37.64
CA ASN A 4 19.15 -14.63 -36.34
C ASN A 4 20.12 -14.21 -35.23
N LEU A 5 21.41 -14.11 -35.53
CA LEU A 5 22.41 -13.65 -34.56
C LEU A 5 22.21 -12.18 -34.16
N GLN A 6 21.81 -11.32 -35.10
CA GLN A 6 21.50 -9.92 -34.80
C GLN A 6 20.23 -9.78 -33.96
N LEU A 7 19.18 -10.55 -34.30
CA LEU A 7 17.94 -10.59 -33.53
C LEU A 7 18.18 -11.08 -32.10
N ASP A 8 19.00 -12.12 -31.90
CA ASP A 8 19.34 -12.63 -30.57
C ASP A 8 20.13 -11.60 -29.73
N GLN A 9 20.97 -10.78 -30.36
CA GLN A 9 21.71 -9.72 -29.68
C GLN A 9 20.80 -8.55 -29.30
N GLU A 10 19.84 -8.20 -30.16
CA GLU A 10 18.89 -7.13 -29.92
C GLU A 10 17.88 -7.51 -28.82
N ILE A 11 17.41 -8.77 -28.82
CA ILE A 11 16.57 -9.32 -27.74
C ILE A 11 17.31 -9.26 -26.41
N LYS A 12 18.57 -9.73 -26.33
CA LYS A 12 19.36 -9.66 -25.09
C LYS A 12 19.59 -8.24 -24.60
N LYS A 13 19.77 -7.28 -25.53
CA LYS A 13 19.94 -5.87 -25.18
C LYS A 13 18.66 -5.29 -24.60
N LEU A 14 17.51 -5.54 -25.24
CA LEU A 14 16.20 -5.11 -24.77
C LEU A 14 15.82 -5.77 -23.44
N GLU A 15 16.13 -7.05 -23.26
CA GLU A 15 15.95 -7.75 -21.98
C GLU A 15 16.79 -7.13 -20.87
N ALA A 16 18.05 -6.77 -21.12
CA ALA A 16 18.91 -6.12 -20.15
C ALA A 16 18.45 -4.68 -19.80
N GLU A 17 17.96 -3.93 -20.78
CA GLU A 17 17.40 -2.58 -20.60
C GLU A 17 16.11 -2.62 -19.78
N LEU A 18 15.21 -3.57 -20.07
CA LEU A 18 14.01 -3.83 -19.26
C LEU A 18 14.36 -4.25 -17.82
N HIS A 19 15.42 -5.04 -17.64
CA HIS A 19 15.85 -5.52 -16.31
C HIS A 19 16.57 -4.45 -15.48
N LEU A 20 17.17 -3.45 -16.12
CA LEU A 20 17.73 -2.24 -15.48
C LEU A 20 16.60 -1.33 -15.01
N ASP A 21 15.60 -1.07 -15.85
CA ASP A 21 14.41 -0.28 -15.51
C ASP A 21 13.63 -0.91 -14.35
N ALA A 22 13.46 -2.24 -14.35
CA ALA A 22 12.76 -2.96 -13.28
C ALA A 22 13.45 -2.85 -11.90
N ARG A 23 14.76 -2.56 -11.84
CA ARG A 23 15.48 -2.38 -10.57
C ARG A 23 15.27 -0.99 -9.96
N GLU A 24 14.97 0.03 -10.75
CA GLU A 24 14.75 1.40 -10.23
C GLU A 24 13.36 1.59 -9.60
N PHE A 25 12.37 0.75 -9.91
CA PHE A 25 11.00 0.90 -9.41
C PHE A 25 10.65 0.06 -8.17
N GLN A 26 11.63 -0.37 -7.37
CA GLN A 26 11.34 -0.87 -6.02
C GLN A 26 11.07 0.30 -5.07
N ILE A 27 9.90 0.91 -5.18
CA ILE A 27 9.47 1.95 -4.24
C ILE A 27 9.10 1.29 -2.91
N LYS A 28 10.05 1.33 -1.96
CA LYS A 28 9.83 0.99 -0.56
C LYS A 28 9.36 2.24 0.19
N GLU A 29 8.14 2.71 -0.10
CA GLU A 29 7.51 3.77 0.69
C GLU A 29 7.01 3.19 2.01
N ASN A 30 7.44 3.78 3.12
CA ASN A 30 6.91 3.48 4.44
C ASN A 30 5.59 4.25 4.59
N ILE A 31 4.47 3.59 4.28
CA ILE A 31 3.14 4.24 4.37
C ILE A 31 2.82 4.41 5.85
N PRO A 32 2.72 5.65 6.36
CA PRO A 32 2.44 5.87 7.78
C PRO A 32 1.06 5.31 8.15
N GLU A 33 0.93 4.80 9.37
CA GLU A 33 -0.36 4.47 9.95
C GLU A 33 -1.25 5.72 9.89
N ARG A 34 -2.41 5.60 9.22
CA ARG A 34 -3.33 6.70 8.96
C ARG A 34 -4.73 6.26 9.37
N ASP A 35 -5.41 7.11 10.13
CA ASP A 35 -6.81 6.91 10.48
C ASP A 35 -7.68 7.03 9.22
N LEU A 36 -8.44 5.98 8.93
CA LEU A 36 -9.33 5.92 7.78
C LEU A 36 -10.69 6.54 8.13
N LYS A 37 -11.19 7.41 7.26
CA LYS A 37 -12.56 7.94 7.35
C LYS A 37 -13.44 7.24 6.31
N PHE A 38 -14.40 6.44 6.78
CA PHE A 38 -15.40 5.82 5.91
C PHE A 38 -16.33 6.89 5.34
N THR A 39 -16.28 7.10 4.02
CA THR A 39 -17.05 8.15 3.32
C THR A 39 -18.35 7.66 2.70
N SER A 40 -18.46 6.37 2.38
CA SER A 40 -19.69 5.80 1.82
C SER A 40 -19.78 4.30 2.07
N VAL A 41 -21.01 3.81 2.19
CA VAL A 41 -21.37 2.39 2.12
C VAL A 41 -22.28 2.27 0.91
N GLU A 42 -21.83 1.56 -0.12
CA GLU A 42 -22.66 1.21 -1.27
C GLU A 42 -23.27 -0.17 -1.01
N SER A 43 -24.59 -0.21 -0.90
CA SER A 43 -25.34 -1.46 -0.87
C SER A 43 -25.49 -1.90 -2.33
N SER A 44 -25.11 -3.11 -2.69
CA SER A 44 -25.48 -3.64 -4.01
C SER A 44 -27.00 -3.61 -4.13
N GLU A 45 -27.53 -3.03 -5.21
CA GLU A 45 -28.98 -2.93 -5.45
C GLU A 45 -29.62 -4.31 -5.70
N ASP A 46 -28.82 -5.34 -5.99
CA ASP A 46 -29.24 -6.72 -5.89
C ASP A 46 -29.18 -7.17 -4.44
N GLY A 47 -30.32 -7.59 -3.89
CA GLY A 47 -30.53 -8.09 -2.53
C GLY A 47 -29.81 -9.41 -2.21
N ASP A 48 -28.64 -9.63 -2.80
CA ASP A 48 -27.79 -10.77 -2.54
C ASP A 48 -26.95 -10.52 -1.27
N LEU A 49 -27.54 -10.91 -0.14
CA LEU A 49 -26.93 -10.86 1.20
C LEU A 49 -25.62 -11.70 1.32
N PHE A 50 -25.24 -12.42 0.26
CA PHE A 50 -24.12 -13.35 0.22
C PHE A 50 -22.88 -12.79 -0.45
N SER A 51 -22.95 -11.60 -1.04
CA SER A 51 -21.80 -10.95 -1.67
C SER A 51 -20.77 -10.49 -0.64
N ASN A 52 -19.49 -10.72 -0.94
CA ASN A 52 -18.39 -10.29 -0.08
C ASN A 52 -18.41 -8.77 0.12
N SER A 53 -18.03 -8.32 1.31
CA SER A 53 -17.97 -6.88 1.58
C SER A 53 -16.65 -6.35 1.03
N SER A 54 -16.71 -5.48 0.02
CA SER A 54 -15.53 -4.83 -0.53
C SER A 54 -15.46 -3.36 -0.15
N CYS A 55 -14.25 -2.84 0.02
CA CYS A 55 -14.01 -1.41 0.11
C CYS A 55 -12.75 -1.05 -0.69
N SER A 56 -12.72 0.16 -1.23
CA SER A 56 -11.55 0.67 -1.92
C SER A 56 -11.07 1.95 -1.25
N PHE A 57 -9.76 2.10 -1.15
CA PHE A 57 -9.16 3.33 -0.66
C PHE A 57 -8.07 3.80 -1.61
N GLN A 58 -8.01 5.11 -1.80
CA GLN A 58 -6.98 5.75 -2.59
C GLN A 58 -5.87 6.23 -1.66
N VAL A 59 -4.65 5.79 -1.91
CA VAL A 59 -3.45 6.26 -1.21
C VAL A 59 -2.64 7.14 -2.15
N SER A 60 -2.13 8.25 -1.64
CA SER A 60 -1.24 9.16 -2.35
C SER A 60 -0.18 9.72 -1.40
N SER A 61 1.08 9.69 -1.81
CA SER A 61 2.18 10.29 -1.03
C SER A 61 1.95 11.78 -0.82
N GLN A 62 2.09 12.24 0.42
CA GLN A 62 2.11 13.68 0.74
C GLN A 62 3.56 14.13 0.74
N ILE A 63 3.95 14.89 -0.28
CA ILE A 63 5.31 15.41 -0.41
C ILE A 63 5.35 16.81 0.18
N ALA A 64 6.11 16.96 1.26
CA ALA A 64 6.37 18.24 1.89
C ALA A 64 7.72 18.79 1.41
N TYR A 65 7.76 20.09 1.13
CA TYR A 65 9.01 20.81 0.88
C TYR A 65 9.22 21.84 1.97
N GLU A 66 10.27 21.67 2.77
CA GLU A 66 10.62 22.58 3.86
C GLU A 66 11.46 23.75 3.36
N LEU A 67 10.87 24.94 3.33
CA LEU A 67 11.57 26.16 2.97
C LEU A 67 12.51 26.59 4.10
N GLN A 68 13.80 26.72 3.77
CA GLN A 68 14.79 27.28 4.67
C GLN A 68 14.74 28.81 4.66
N LYS A 69 15.27 29.43 5.72
CA LYS A 69 15.34 30.89 5.84
C LYS A 69 16.09 31.48 4.64
N GLY A 70 15.46 32.45 3.96
CA GLY A 70 16.03 33.09 2.77
C GLY A 70 15.78 32.33 1.47
N GLN A 71 14.93 31.31 1.49
CA GLN A 71 14.40 30.64 0.29
C GLN A 71 12.97 31.10 -0.01
N ALA A 72 12.63 31.14 -1.29
CA ALA A 72 11.26 31.32 -1.76
C ALA A 72 10.93 30.28 -2.81
N LEU A 73 9.74 29.69 -2.73
CA LEU A 73 9.23 28.73 -3.71
C LEU A 73 8.43 29.48 -4.76
N ILE A 74 8.76 29.29 -6.03
CA ILE A 74 8.01 29.86 -7.15
C ILE A 74 7.50 28.74 -8.03
N THR A 75 6.21 28.80 -8.35
CA THR A 75 5.57 27.94 -9.34
C THR A 75 5.31 28.75 -10.60
N PHE A 76 5.83 28.29 -11.73
CA PHE A 76 5.57 28.88 -13.04
C PHE A 76 4.42 28.17 -13.73
N GLU A 77 3.65 28.90 -14.52
CA GLU A 77 2.56 28.29 -15.30
C GLU A 77 3.11 27.37 -16.39
N LYS A 78 4.24 27.74 -17.01
CA LYS A 78 4.91 26.96 -18.07
C LYS A 78 6.26 26.47 -17.60
N GLU A 79 6.55 25.20 -17.89
CA GLU A 79 7.81 24.55 -17.54
C GLU A 79 9.02 25.23 -18.22
N GLU A 80 8.87 25.60 -19.49
CA GLU A 80 9.94 26.25 -20.27
C GLU A 80 10.45 27.54 -19.61
N VAL A 81 9.55 28.31 -19.00
CA VAL A 81 9.91 29.55 -18.31
C VAL A 81 10.75 29.23 -17.08
N ALA A 82 10.38 28.20 -16.35
CA ALA A 82 11.11 27.82 -15.15
C ALA A 82 12.50 27.24 -15.47
N GLN A 83 12.61 26.43 -16.53
CA GLN A 83 13.91 25.96 -17.02
C GLN A 83 14.81 27.12 -17.46
N ASN A 84 14.27 28.14 -18.14
CA ASN A 84 15.02 29.32 -18.52
C ASN A 84 15.54 30.10 -17.29
N VAL A 85 14.72 30.24 -16.26
CA VAL A 85 15.10 30.89 -15.00
C VAL A 85 16.19 30.10 -14.27
N ILE A 86 16.11 28.78 -14.21
CA ILE A 86 17.19 27.93 -13.67
C ILE A 86 18.48 28.09 -14.49
N THR A 87 18.38 28.04 -15.82
CA THR A 87 19.53 28.13 -16.74
C THR A 87 20.25 29.47 -16.65
N MET A 88 19.53 30.57 -16.46
CA MET A 88 20.12 31.90 -16.23
C MET A 88 20.89 31.98 -14.90
N GLY A 89 20.58 31.11 -13.93
CA GLY A 89 21.33 30.94 -12.68
C GLY A 89 21.14 32.05 -11.65
N LYS A 90 21.51 33.29 -11.98
CA LYS A 90 21.50 34.45 -11.07
C LYS A 90 20.48 35.49 -11.52
N HIS A 91 19.66 35.94 -10.58
CA HIS A 91 18.64 36.96 -10.81
C HIS A 91 18.76 38.08 -9.79
N VAL A 92 18.35 39.28 -10.18
CA VAL A 92 18.23 40.42 -9.27
C VAL A 92 16.76 40.76 -9.16
N VAL A 93 16.22 40.63 -7.95
CA VAL A 93 14.83 40.96 -7.64
C VAL A 93 14.83 42.35 -6.99
N GLN A 94 14.17 43.31 -7.63
CA GLN A 94 13.95 44.62 -7.04
C GLN A 94 12.87 44.48 -5.95
N LEU A 95 13.26 44.53 -4.68
CA LEU A 95 12.33 44.66 -3.56
C LEU A 95 12.30 46.11 -3.08
N GLU A 96 11.19 46.54 -2.48
CA GLU A 96 10.96 47.94 -2.06
C GLU A 96 12.07 48.51 -1.17
N LYS A 97 12.74 47.66 -0.39
CA LYS A 97 13.83 48.08 0.52
C LYS A 97 15.21 48.07 -0.13
N ALA A 98 15.49 47.10 -1.01
CA ALA A 98 16.78 46.94 -1.68
C ALA A 98 16.71 45.87 -2.79
N PRO A 99 17.55 45.95 -3.84
CA PRO A 99 17.71 44.86 -4.78
C PRO A 99 18.36 43.65 -4.09
N VAL A 100 17.76 42.47 -4.26
CA VAL A 100 18.26 41.21 -3.69
C VAL A 100 18.72 40.29 -4.81
N LYS A 101 19.93 39.76 -4.68
CA LYS A 101 20.48 38.76 -5.59
C LYS A 101 20.03 37.38 -5.13
N VAL A 102 19.43 36.64 -6.05
CA VAL A 102 18.91 35.30 -5.81
C VAL A 102 19.44 34.32 -6.85
N THR A 103 19.55 33.06 -6.47
CA THR A 103 19.91 31.96 -7.36
C THR A 103 18.76 30.98 -7.48
N ALA A 104 18.45 30.60 -8.71
CA ALA A 104 17.39 29.67 -9.04
C ALA A 104 17.92 28.23 -9.03
N HIS A 105 17.28 27.36 -8.26
CA HIS A 105 17.61 25.94 -8.23
C HIS A 105 16.38 25.10 -8.57
N PRO A 106 16.55 24.00 -9.31
CA PRO A 106 15.49 23.01 -9.48
C PRO A 106 15.13 22.45 -8.10
N VAL A 107 13.84 22.26 -7.87
CA VAL A 107 13.38 21.64 -6.63
C VAL A 107 13.34 20.12 -6.85
N PRO A 108 14.15 19.34 -6.13
CA PRO A 108 14.06 17.89 -6.17
C PRO A 108 12.82 17.49 -5.37
N LEU A 109 11.66 17.50 -6.02
CA LEU A 109 10.49 16.83 -5.47
C LEU A 109 10.72 15.32 -5.59
N SER A 110 10.49 14.59 -4.51
CA SER A 110 10.55 13.14 -4.52
C SER A 110 9.50 12.55 -5.47
N ILE A 111 9.74 11.33 -5.91
CA ILE A 111 8.76 10.55 -6.67
C ILE A 111 7.56 10.30 -5.76
N GLY A 112 6.38 10.73 -6.17
CA GLY A 112 5.13 10.43 -5.48
C GLY A 112 4.52 9.15 -6.02
N VAL A 113 3.87 8.36 -5.16
CA VAL A 113 3.04 7.23 -5.62
C VAL A 113 1.57 7.51 -5.37
N ARG A 114 0.74 7.02 -6.29
CA ARG A 114 -0.70 6.96 -6.14
C ARG A 114 -1.16 5.55 -6.49
N PHE A 115 -1.97 4.95 -5.63
CA PHE A 115 -2.55 3.64 -5.88
C PHE A 115 -3.91 3.49 -5.21
N GLN A 116 -4.68 2.51 -5.66
CA GLN A 116 -5.89 2.07 -5.00
C GLN A 116 -5.64 0.73 -4.32
N VAL A 117 -6.11 0.59 -3.09
CA VAL A 117 -6.16 -0.71 -2.43
C VAL A 117 -7.61 -1.13 -2.38
N HIS A 118 -7.88 -2.28 -2.99
CA HIS A 118 -9.15 -2.98 -2.88
C HIS A 118 -9.03 -4.02 -1.77
N VAL A 119 -9.94 -3.96 -0.82
CA VAL A 119 -10.06 -4.91 0.27
C VAL A 119 -11.34 -5.68 0.06
N ASN A 120 -11.26 -7.00 0.11
CA ASN A 120 -12.40 -7.89 0.00
C ASN A 120 -12.50 -8.78 1.24
N ILE A 121 -13.60 -8.66 1.97
CA ILE A 121 -13.87 -9.43 3.19
C ILE A 121 -14.80 -10.58 2.84
N SER A 122 -14.31 -11.81 2.97
CA SER A 122 -15.08 -12.98 2.60
C SER A 122 -16.24 -13.26 3.55
N LYS A 123 -17.39 -13.62 2.99
CA LYS A 123 -18.58 -14.09 3.71
C LYS A 123 -18.59 -15.61 3.96
N MET A 124 -17.62 -16.32 3.39
CA MET A 124 -17.49 -17.78 3.43
C MET A 124 -16.16 -18.24 4.02
N LYS A 125 -15.16 -17.35 4.15
CA LYS A 125 -13.83 -17.70 4.68
C LYS A 125 -13.54 -16.98 5.99
N ILE A 126 -12.90 -17.68 6.91
CA ILE A 126 -12.37 -17.13 8.17
C ILE A 126 -10.92 -17.53 8.38
N ASN A 127 -10.19 -16.70 9.13
CA ASN A 127 -8.87 -17.01 9.65
C ASN A 127 -8.98 -17.42 11.11
N VAL A 128 -8.31 -18.50 11.48
CA VAL A 128 -8.27 -19.03 12.85
C VAL A 128 -6.82 -19.06 13.30
N THR A 129 -6.51 -18.46 14.45
CA THR A 129 -5.14 -18.42 15.01
C THR A 129 -5.12 -18.83 16.47
N GLY A 130 -3.93 -19.19 16.98
CA GLY A 130 -3.75 -19.71 18.33
C GLY A 130 -4.11 -21.21 18.44
N ILE A 131 -3.97 -21.94 17.34
CA ILE A 131 -4.24 -23.38 17.28
C ILE A 131 -3.10 -24.11 17.99
N PRO A 132 -3.41 -25.01 18.96
CA PRO A 132 -2.39 -25.72 19.71
C PRO A 132 -1.70 -26.78 18.85
N ASP A 133 -0.39 -26.96 19.03
CA ASP A 133 0.36 -28.04 18.40
C ASP A 133 0.36 -29.31 19.27
N GLU A 134 -0.80 -29.95 19.39
CA GLU A 134 -0.96 -31.19 20.17
C GLU A 134 -1.22 -32.44 19.35
N LEU A 135 -1.62 -32.29 18.08
CA LEU A 135 -1.95 -33.41 17.20
C LEU A 135 -1.10 -33.38 15.92
N PRO A 136 -0.96 -34.54 15.25
CA PRO A 136 -0.50 -34.59 13.86
C PRO A 136 -1.34 -33.68 12.95
N GLU A 137 -0.73 -33.15 11.89
CA GLU A 137 -1.33 -32.14 11.01
C GLU A 137 -2.69 -32.56 10.44
N GLU A 138 -2.78 -33.79 9.92
CA GLU A 138 -4.02 -34.37 9.39
C GLU A 138 -5.11 -34.47 10.47
N GLN A 139 -4.77 -34.95 11.66
CA GLN A 139 -5.73 -35.06 12.75
C GLN A 139 -6.19 -33.67 13.26
N MET A 140 -5.32 -32.66 13.19
CA MET A 140 -5.68 -31.30 13.54
C MET A 140 -6.63 -30.69 12.49
N ARG A 141 -6.43 -30.97 11.19
CA ARG A 141 -7.34 -30.57 10.12
C ARG A 141 -8.73 -31.15 10.32
N ASP A 142 -8.83 -32.46 10.51
CA ASP A 142 -10.09 -33.15 10.82
C ASP A 142 -10.76 -32.53 12.05
N LYS A 143 -9.95 -32.18 13.06
CA LYS A 143 -10.47 -31.62 14.30
C LYS A 143 -11.02 -30.21 14.15
N LEU A 144 -10.36 -29.39 13.35
CA LEU A 144 -10.83 -28.05 12.98
C LEU A 144 -12.13 -28.18 12.21
N GLU A 145 -12.17 -28.99 11.15
CA GLU A 145 -13.37 -29.23 10.35
C GLU A 145 -14.56 -29.63 11.22
N LEU A 146 -14.43 -30.68 12.03
CA LEU A 146 -15.48 -31.14 12.95
C LEU A 146 -15.88 -30.10 14.00
N SER A 147 -14.98 -29.19 14.37
CA SER A 147 -15.28 -28.13 15.34
C SER A 147 -16.05 -26.99 14.70
N PHE A 148 -15.74 -26.65 13.45
CA PHE A 148 -16.37 -25.57 12.70
C PHE A 148 -17.63 -26.02 11.93
N CYS A 149 -17.87 -27.32 11.77
CA CYS A 149 -19.16 -27.88 11.36
C CYS A 149 -20.26 -27.79 12.44
N LYS A 150 -19.90 -27.50 13.69
CA LYS A 150 -20.87 -27.50 14.81
C LYS A 150 -21.71 -26.23 14.84
N SER A 151 -22.98 -26.35 14.47
CA SER A 151 -23.96 -25.25 14.49
C SER A 151 -24.14 -24.61 15.86
N LYS A 152 -23.96 -25.36 16.96
CA LYS A 152 -24.03 -24.82 18.34
C LYS A 152 -23.03 -23.67 18.59
N ASN A 153 -21.90 -23.68 17.90
CA ASN A 153 -20.88 -22.65 18.01
C ASN A 153 -21.05 -21.54 16.96
N GLY A 154 -22.09 -21.60 16.12
CA GLY A 154 -22.28 -20.70 14.98
C GLY A 154 -21.64 -21.21 13.70
N GLY A 155 -21.06 -22.41 13.73
CA GLY A 155 -20.49 -23.11 12.59
C GLY A 155 -21.52 -23.58 11.56
N GLY A 156 -21.03 -24.15 10.46
CA GLY A 156 -21.80 -24.64 9.33
C GLY A 156 -20.95 -25.60 8.48
N GLU A 157 -21.53 -26.15 7.42
CA GLU A 157 -20.81 -27.10 6.56
C GLU A 157 -19.51 -26.50 6.03
N VAL A 158 -18.41 -27.20 6.28
CA VAL A 158 -17.06 -26.80 5.89
C VAL A 158 -16.76 -27.41 4.52
N GLU A 159 -16.30 -26.58 3.60
CA GLU A 159 -15.83 -27.00 2.28
C GLU A 159 -14.36 -27.42 2.33
N SER A 160 -13.52 -26.65 3.03
CA SER A 160 -12.09 -26.93 3.13
C SER A 160 -11.43 -26.30 4.37
N VAL A 161 -10.34 -26.94 4.82
CA VAL A 161 -9.48 -26.47 5.91
C VAL A 161 -8.03 -26.43 5.45
N GLU A 162 -7.47 -25.23 5.33
CA GLU A 162 -6.06 -24.99 5.02
C GLU A 162 -5.32 -24.71 6.33
N TYR A 163 -4.78 -25.75 6.97
CA TYR A 163 -4.04 -25.63 8.23
C TYR A 163 -2.52 -25.52 8.00
N ASP A 164 -1.90 -24.52 8.60
CA ASP A 164 -0.45 -24.37 8.73
C ASP A 164 -0.01 -24.55 10.19
N LYS A 165 0.64 -25.68 10.43
CA LYS A 165 1.18 -26.07 11.74
C LYS A 165 2.27 -25.11 12.24
N LYS A 166 3.09 -24.52 11.34
CA LYS A 166 4.22 -23.67 11.75
C LYS A 166 3.76 -22.33 12.32
N SER A 167 2.72 -21.74 11.72
CA SER A 167 2.11 -20.51 12.21
C SER A 167 1.01 -20.73 13.23
N GLY A 168 0.60 -21.99 13.48
CA GLY A 168 -0.53 -22.31 14.37
C GLY A 168 -1.83 -21.66 13.90
N SER A 169 -2.03 -21.59 12.58
CA SER A 169 -3.11 -20.86 11.93
C SER A 169 -3.81 -21.71 10.87
N ALA A 170 -5.09 -21.46 10.64
CA ALA A 170 -5.88 -22.13 9.62
C ALA A 170 -6.80 -21.16 8.87
N VAL A 171 -7.00 -21.40 7.59
CA VAL A 171 -8.10 -20.81 6.82
C VAL A 171 -9.20 -21.85 6.69
N ILE A 172 -10.43 -21.46 7.03
CA ILE A 172 -11.61 -22.33 6.93
C ILE A 172 -12.56 -21.72 5.92
N THR A 173 -12.96 -22.54 4.94
CA THR A 173 -13.94 -22.17 3.92
C THR A 173 -15.23 -22.92 4.19
N PHE A 174 -16.36 -22.22 4.23
CA PHE A 174 -17.69 -22.78 4.41
C PHE A 174 -18.43 -22.88 3.08
N VAL A 175 -19.32 -23.87 2.97
CA VAL A 175 -20.20 -24.03 1.81
C VAL A 175 -21.25 -22.92 1.75
N GLU A 176 -21.80 -22.52 2.91
CA GLU A 176 -22.83 -21.49 3.01
C GLU A 176 -22.26 -20.12 3.36
N ALA A 177 -22.66 -19.11 2.58
CA ALA A 177 -22.37 -17.73 2.90
C ALA A 177 -23.15 -17.24 4.13
N GLY A 178 -22.52 -16.40 4.95
CA GLY A 178 -23.07 -15.89 6.21
C GLY A 178 -22.74 -16.73 7.45
N VAL A 179 -22.21 -17.96 7.29
CA VAL A 179 -21.64 -18.73 8.40
C VAL A 179 -20.45 -17.98 9.02
N ALA A 180 -19.58 -17.40 8.19
CA ALA A 180 -18.45 -16.59 8.65
C ALA A 180 -18.91 -15.45 9.57
N ASP A 181 -19.94 -14.68 9.18
CA ASP A 181 -20.47 -13.57 9.99
C ASP A 181 -21.02 -14.05 11.35
N LYS A 182 -21.65 -15.23 11.41
CA LYS A 182 -22.16 -15.81 12.66
C LYS A 182 -21.03 -16.14 13.63
N ILE A 183 -19.94 -16.72 13.12
CA ILE A 183 -18.77 -17.08 13.92
C ILE A 183 -18.03 -15.82 14.38
N LEU A 184 -17.81 -14.86 13.49
CA LEU A 184 -17.06 -13.63 13.77
C LEU A 184 -17.68 -12.77 14.88
N LYS A 185 -19.00 -12.86 15.09
CA LYS A 185 -19.68 -12.21 16.22
C LYS A 185 -19.22 -12.70 17.59
N LYS A 186 -18.64 -13.90 17.70
CA LYS A 186 -18.29 -14.52 18.99
C LYS A 186 -16.90 -14.19 19.52
N LYS A 187 -16.04 -13.49 18.76
CA LYS A 187 -14.63 -13.10 19.06
C LYS A 187 -13.67 -14.25 19.44
N ASP A 188 -14.05 -15.13 20.36
CA ASP A 188 -13.30 -16.30 20.79
C ASP A 188 -14.08 -17.58 20.48
N TYR A 189 -13.41 -18.58 19.89
CA TYR A 189 -14.02 -19.84 19.50
C TYR A 189 -13.46 -21.01 20.34
N PRO A 190 -14.31 -21.86 20.94
CA PRO A 190 -13.83 -23.00 21.71
C PRO A 190 -13.44 -24.16 20.77
N LEU A 191 -12.16 -24.55 20.82
CA LEU A 191 -11.58 -25.70 20.12
C LEU A 191 -11.24 -26.80 21.12
N ASN A 192 -11.99 -27.90 21.09
CA ASN A 192 -11.81 -29.00 22.04
C ASN A 192 -10.84 -30.04 21.50
N VAL A 193 -9.55 -29.99 21.82
CA VAL A 193 -8.56 -31.02 21.48
C VAL A 193 -8.44 -31.96 22.67
N ASN A 194 -9.09 -33.13 22.62
CA ASN A 194 -9.31 -34.02 23.77
C ASN A 194 -8.04 -34.25 24.62
N PRO A 195 -8.09 -34.10 25.97
CA PRO A 195 -9.22 -33.69 26.82
C PRO A 195 -9.30 -32.16 27.08
N LYS A 196 -8.52 -31.35 26.37
CA LYS A 196 -8.36 -29.91 26.63
C LYS A 196 -9.26 -29.05 25.74
N CYS A 197 -9.67 -27.90 26.27
CA CYS A 197 -10.41 -26.88 25.53
C CYS A 197 -9.52 -25.65 25.36
N TYR A 198 -9.26 -25.30 24.11
CA TYR A 198 -8.51 -24.12 23.73
C TYR A 198 -9.46 -23.02 23.27
N ARG A 199 -9.09 -21.77 23.52
CA ARG A 199 -9.76 -20.62 22.91
C ARG A 199 -8.91 -20.16 21.75
N VAL A 200 -9.42 -20.35 20.54
CA VAL A 200 -8.79 -19.87 19.31
C VAL A 200 -9.43 -18.55 18.90
N THR A 201 -8.62 -17.69 18.29
CA THR A 201 -9.08 -16.39 17.80
C THR A 201 -9.58 -16.55 16.38
N VAL A 202 -10.78 -16.05 16.10
CA VAL A 202 -11.34 -16.05 14.74
C VAL A 202 -11.37 -14.62 14.22
N THR A 203 -10.78 -14.39 13.06
CA THR A 203 -10.75 -13.10 12.38
C THR A 203 -11.29 -13.24 10.95
N PRO A 204 -11.82 -12.15 10.36
CA PRO A 204 -12.31 -12.20 8.99
C PRO A 204 -11.19 -12.58 8.02
N PHE A 205 -11.50 -13.34 6.97
CA PHE A 205 -10.59 -13.53 5.86
C PHE A 205 -10.63 -12.28 4.96
N ILE A 206 -9.49 -11.59 4.88
CA ILE A 206 -9.35 -10.34 4.14
C ILE A 206 -8.37 -10.55 2.99
N GLU A 207 -8.87 -10.47 1.77
CA GLU A 207 -8.04 -10.39 0.58
C GLU A 207 -7.75 -8.91 0.28
N ARG A 208 -6.48 -8.57 0.05
CA ARG A 208 -6.05 -7.21 -0.27
C ARG A 208 -5.35 -7.21 -1.61
N ARG A 209 -5.78 -6.31 -2.50
CA ARG A 209 -5.21 -6.13 -3.84
C ARG A 209 -4.82 -4.69 -4.05
N LEU A 210 -3.64 -4.50 -4.63
CA LEU A 210 -3.14 -3.21 -5.08
C LEU A 210 -3.48 -3.04 -6.56
N GLU A 211 -4.13 -1.94 -6.90
CA GLU A 211 -4.57 -1.63 -8.24
C GLU A 211 -4.27 -0.17 -8.60
N LYS A 212 -4.34 0.13 -9.90
CA LYS A 212 -4.18 1.49 -10.45
C LYS A 212 -2.93 2.20 -9.91
N TYR A 213 -1.83 1.45 -9.81
CA TYR A 213 -0.55 1.99 -9.39
C TYR A 213 -0.03 2.98 -10.43
N GLN A 214 0.27 4.18 -9.97
CA GLN A 214 0.79 5.28 -10.75
C GLN A 214 1.99 5.87 -10.03
N VAL A 215 3.11 5.94 -10.75
CA VAL A 215 4.26 6.73 -10.32
C VAL A 215 4.02 8.14 -10.84
N VAL A 216 3.83 9.07 -9.91
CA VAL A 216 3.76 10.49 -10.24
C VAL A 216 5.18 11.01 -10.17
N HIS A 217 5.82 11.08 -11.34
CA HIS A 217 7.07 11.81 -11.47
C HIS A 217 6.77 13.29 -11.32
N LEU A 218 6.86 13.78 -10.09
CA LEU A 218 6.74 15.21 -9.80
C LEU A 218 8.07 15.89 -10.12
N SER A 219 8.65 15.64 -11.29
CA SER A 219 9.53 16.63 -11.89
C SER A 219 8.65 17.81 -12.28
N SER A 220 8.23 18.60 -11.29
CA SER A 220 7.62 19.89 -11.56
C SER A 220 8.77 20.76 -12.03
N PHE A 221 9.10 20.66 -13.32
CA PHE A 221 10.01 21.59 -13.99
C PHE A 221 9.49 23.03 -13.94
N ARG A 222 8.26 23.22 -13.44
CA ARG A 222 7.61 24.49 -13.13
C ARG A 222 7.98 25.05 -11.76
N LEU A 223 8.53 24.25 -10.84
CA LEU A 223 8.82 24.66 -9.46
C LEU A 223 10.32 24.99 -9.30
N ILE A 224 10.61 26.18 -8.80
CA ILE A 224 11.98 26.66 -8.57
C ILE A 224 12.10 27.16 -7.13
N ALA A 225 13.19 26.82 -6.46
CA ALA A 225 13.59 27.48 -5.23
C ALA A 225 14.54 28.64 -5.57
N LEU A 226 14.13 29.85 -5.22
CA LEU A 226 15.01 31.00 -5.20
C LEU A 226 15.72 31.08 -3.86
N CYS A 227 17.04 30.98 -3.87
CA CYS A 227 17.89 31.13 -2.68
C CYS A 227 18.52 32.52 -2.70
N SER A 228 18.24 33.35 -1.68
CA SER A 228 18.98 34.58 -1.49
C SER A 228 20.37 34.27 -0.93
N THR A 229 21.41 34.90 -1.48
CA THR A 229 22.72 34.92 -0.82
C THR A 229 22.65 36.02 0.24
N ILE A 230 22.24 35.68 1.47
CA ILE A 230 22.40 36.61 2.59
C ILE A 230 23.90 36.70 2.87
N PRO A 231 24.57 37.85 2.68
CA PRO A 231 25.92 38.00 3.19
C PRO A 231 25.82 37.92 4.71
N ASP A 232 26.52 36.95 5.29
CA ASP A 232 26.70 36.85 6.73
C ASP A 232 27.25 38.19 7.23
N LYS A 233 26.38 38.97 7.85
CA LYS A 233 26.75 40.08 8.72
C LYS A 233 26.45 39.58 10.12
N ASP A 234 27.41 38.95 10.79
CA ASP A 234 28.20 39.61 11.83
C ASP A 234 29.19 38.61 12.45
N ASN A 235 30.50 38.91 12.35
CA ASN A 235 31.36 38.71 13.51
C ASN A 235 32.51 39.71 13.44
N ARG A 236 32.21 40.98 13.72
CA ARG A 236 33.21 41.88 14.30
C ARG A 236 33.37 41.52 15.78
N THR A 237 34.59 41.13 16.15
CA THR A 237 35.18 41.55 17.42
C THR A 237 36.63 41.92 17.16
#